data_AF-A0A154VGI8-F1
#
_entry.id   AF-A0A154VGI8-F1
#
_cell.length_a   1.000
_cell.length_b   1.000
_cell.length_c   1.000
_cell.angle_alpha   90.00
_cell.angle_beta   90.00
_cell.angle_gamma   90.00
#
_symmetry.space_group_name_H-M   'P 1'
#
loop_
_entity.id
_entity.type
_entity.pdbx_description
1 polymer ?
#
loop_
_entity_poly.entity_id
_entity_poly.type
_entity_poly.pdbx_seq_one_letter_code
_entity_poly.pdbx_strand_id
1 'polypeptide(L)' 'MTQLGLDKLKATLAARNPGPFHFHEIYGQGWDTLYIGDKVKLGHSFLNALRAGKLPGVVDTGTKKGGGRLYLWKPRGI' A
#
# COMPACT_ATOMS: atom_id res chain seq x y z
N MET A 1 5.11 -10.40 3.50
CA MET A 1 4.34 -9.52 4.41
C MET A 1 3.44 -10.39 5.25
N THR A 2 3.43 -10.19 6.55
CA THR A 2 2.66 -10.99 7.53
C THR A 2 1.19 -10.58 7.55
N GLN A 3 0.33 -11.40 8.15
CA GLN A 3 -1.09 -11.08 8.34
C GLN A 3 -1.28 -9.81 9.18
N LEU A 4 -0.55 -9.69 10.29
CA LEU A 4 -0.53 -8.48 11.13
C LEU A 4 -0.16 -7.22 10.33
N GLY A 5 0.81 -7.33 9.42
CA GLY A 5 1.19 -6.23 8.54
C GLY A 5 0.06 -5.83 7.57
N LEU A 6 -0.65 -6.80 7.01
CA LEU A 6 -1.81 -6.54 6.14
C LEU A 6 -2.95 -5.88 6.89
N ASP A 7 -3.24 -6.31 8.11
CA ASP A 7 -4.35 -5.77 8.90
C ASP A 7 -4.08 -4.32 9.32
N LYS A 8 -2.82 -4.00 9.65
CA LYS A 8 -2.39 -2.61 9.86
C LYS A 8 -2.63 -1.75 8.62
N LEU A 9 -2.24 -2.23 7.44
CA LEU A 9 -2.44 -1.49 6.18
C LEU A 9 -3.92 -1.28 5.87
N LYS A 10 -4.77 -2.28 6.11
CA LYS A 10 -6.23 -2.17 5.94
C LYS A 10 -6.82 -1.13 6.89
N ALA A 11 -6.40 -1.12 8.16
CA ALA A 11 -6.84 -0.12 9.12
C ALA A 11 -6.43 1.30 8.69
N THR A 12 -5.19 1.47 8.21
CA THR A 12 -4.72 2.76 7.68
C THR A 12 -5.52 3.19 6.44
N LEU A 13 -5.86 2.27 5.54
CA LEU A 13 -6.69 2.58 4.36
C LEU A 13 -8.13 2.95 4.76
N ALA A 14 -8.72 2.24 5.73
CA ALA A 14 -10.08 2.52 6.20
C ALA A 14 -10.23 3.92 6.83
N ALA A 15 -9.17 4.44 7.44
CA ALA A 15 -9.14 5.79 8.00
C ALA A 15 -8.83 6.89 6.96
N ARG A 16 -8.51 6.53 5.70
CA ARG A 16 -8.17 7.49 4.64
C ARG A 16 -9.36 7.81 3.77
N ASN A 17 -9.38 9.04 3.26
CA ASN A 17 -10.27 9.41 2.17
C ASN A 17 -9.92 8.60 0.90
N PRO A 18 -10.94 8.22 0.11
CA PRO A 18 -10.72 7.60 -1.20
C PRO A 18 -9.83 8.48 -2.08
N GLY A 19 -8.95 7.85 -2.88
CA GLY A 19 -8.07 8.59 -3.77
C GLY A 19 -6.72 7.94 -4.05
N PRO A 20 -5.89 8.61 -4.88
CA PRO A 20 -4.55 8.13 -5.21
C PRO A 20 -3.62 8.20 -3.99
N PHE A 21 -2.70 7.23 -3.88
CA PHE A 21 -1.70 7.17 -2.82
C PHE A 21 -0.46 6.37 -3.24
N HIS A 22 0.64 6.57 -2.53
CA HIS A 22 1.85 5.78 -2.58
C HIS A 22 1.96 4.86 -1.35
N PHE A 23 2.57 3.69 -1.53
CA PHE A 23 2.67 2.68 -0.47
C PHE A 23 3.30 3.22 0.83
N HIS A 24 4.32 4.09 0.72
CA HIS A 24 4.96 4.69 1.90
C HIS A 24 3.98 5.49 2.79
N GLU A 25 2.95 6.11 2.19
CA GLU A 25 1.97 6.92 2.92
C GLU A 25 1.08 6.05 3.82
N ILE A 26 0.81 4.82 3.41
CA ILE A 26 0.02 3.88 4.22
C ILE A 26 0.90 2.98 5.11
N TYR A 27 2.18 2.85 4.79
CA TYR A 27 3.15 2.21 5.66
C TYR A 27 3.41 3.06 6.93
N GLY A 28 3.43 4.39 6.77
CA GLY A 28 3.54 5.35 7.86
C GLY A 28 4.98 5.63 8.30
N GLN A 29 5.13 6.17 9.52
CA GLN A 29 6.39 6.72 10.06
C GLN A 29 7.59 5.78 10.01
N GLY A 30 7.38 4.46 9.97
CA GLY A 30 8.47 3.50 9.85
C GLY A 30 9.10 3.44 8.45
N TRP A 31 8.54 4.10 7.44
CA TRP A 31 9.04 3.98 6.07
C TRP A 31 10.44 4.59 5.93
N ASP A 32 10.64 5.80 6.44
CA ASP A 32 11.86 6.56 6.18
C ASP A 32 13.09 5.97 6.87
N THR A 33 12.89 5.24 7.96
CA THR A 33 13.95 4.55 8.71
C THR A 33 14.42 3.25 8.06
N LEU A 34 13.71 2.75 7.05
CA LEU A 34 14.09 1.52 6.35
C LEU A 34 15.25 1.75 5.39
N TYR A 35 16.15 0.76 5.34
CA TYR A 35 17.12 0.65 4.26
C TYR A 35 16.42 0.46 2.91
N ILE A 36 17.08 0.93 1.84
CA ILE A 36 16.53 0.86 0.47
C ILE A 36 16.15 -0.57 0.08
N GLY A 37 16.96 -1.56 0.45
CA GLY A 37 16.67 -2.98 0.20
C GLY A 37 15.37 -3.45 0.84
N ASP A 38 15.05 -2.97 2.05
CA ASP A 38 13.82 -3.34 2.76
C ASP A 38 12.60 -2.63 2.18
N LYS A 39 12.75 -1.37 1.76
CA LYS A 39 11.72 -0.63 1.00
C LYS A 39 11.33 -1.39 -0.27
N VAL A 40 12.30 -1.91 -1.02
CA VAL A 40 12.07 -2.71 -2.23
C VAL A 40 11.38 -4.04 -1.90
N LYS A 41 11.87 -4.78 -0.91
CA LYS A 41 11.26 -6.06 -0.48
C LYS A 41 9.80 -5.88 -0.04
N LEU A 42 9.53 -4.85 0.75
CA LEU A 42 8.17 -4.53 1.22
C LEU A 42 7.27 -4.10 0.07
N GLY A 43 7.77 -3.27 -0.86
CA GLY A 43 7.03 -2.88 -2.06
C GLY A 43 6.63 -4.08 -2.92
N HIS A 44 7.55 -5.02 -3.16
CA HIS A 44 7.23 -6.27 -3.87
C HIS A 44 6.22 -7.12 -3.10
N SER A 45 6.39 -7.25 -1.78
CA SER A 45 5.44 -8.01 -0.98
C SER A 45 4.05 -7.39 -0.96
N PHE A 46 3.94 -6.06 -1.00
CA PHE A 46 2.68 -5.33 -1.10
C PHE A 46 2.01 -5.58 -2.45
N LEU A 47 2.77 -5.48 -3.54
CA LEU A 47 2.24 -5.78 -4.88
C LEU A 47 1.75 -7.22 -5.00
N ASN A 48 2.48 -8.18 -4.44
CA ASN A 48 2.05 -9.58 -4.44
C ASN A 48 0.76 -9.78 -3.62
N ALA A 49 0.59 -9.07 -2.50
CA ALA A 49 -0.64 -9.11 -1.73
C ALA A 49 -1.84 -8.53 -2.48
N LEU A 50 -1.64 -7.45 -3.25
CA LEU A 50 -2.66 -6.89 -4.14
C LEU A 50 -3.08 -7.88 -5.22
N ARG A 51 -2.11 -8.47 -5.92
CA ARG A 51 -2.35 -9.48 -6.96
C ARG A 51 -3.06 -10.72 -6.42
N ALA A 52 -2.81 -11.07 -5.16
CA ALA A 52 -3.50 -12.14 -4.44
C ALA A 52 -4.87 -11.73 -3.86
N GLY A 53 -5.37 -10.52 -4.13
CA GLY A 53 -6.68 -10.05 -3.67
C GLY A 53 -6.77 -9.75 -2.17
N LYS A 54 -5.65 -9.65 -1.45
CA LYS A 54 -5.63 -9.52 0.02
C LYS A 54 -5.97 -8.11 0.54
N LEU A 55 -5.96 -7.12 -0.36
CA LEU A 55 -6.23 -5.71 -0.08
C LEU A 55 -7.41 -5.25 -0.97
N PRO A 56 -8.64 -5.67 -0.65
CA PRO A 56 -9.81 -5.31 -1.44
C PRO A 56 -10.01 -3.79 -1.43
N GLY A 57 -10.35 -3.22 -2.59
CA GLY A 57 -10.54 -1.77 -2.77
C GLY A 57 -9.27 -1.00 -3.13
N VAL A 58 -8.09 -1.62 -3.06
CA VAL A 58 -6.86 -1.03 -3.60
C VAL A 58 -6.66 -1.48 -5.05
N VAL A 59 -6.45 -0.52 -5.93
CA VAL A 59 -6.16 -0.75 -7.35
C VAL A 59 -4.74 -0.31 -7.65
N ASP A 60 -3.95 -1.21 -8.23
CA ASP A 60 -2.67 -0.86 -8.85
C ASP A 60 -2.92 -0.14 -10.16
N THR A 61 -2.54 1.14 -10.25
CA THR A 61 -2.78 1.93 -11.47
C THR A 61 -1.79 1.61 -12.59
N GLY A 62 -0.71 0.86 -12.29
CA GLY A 62 0.39 0.64 -13.22
C GLY A 62 1.25 1.87 -13.49
N THR A 63 0.84 3.06 -13.05
CA THR A 63 1.54 4.31 -13.28
C THR A 63 2.58 4.60 -12.19
N LYS A 64 3.60 5.37 -12.56
CA LYS A 64 4.57 5.95 -11.62
C LYS A 64 4.42 7.46 -11.64
N LYS A 65 4.41 8.08 -10.46
CA LYS A 65 4.40 9.53 -10.27
C LYS A 65 5.28 9.86 -9.07
N GLY A 66 6.09 10.92 -9.16
CA GLY A 66 6.94 11.36 -8.04
C GLY A 66 7.96 10.31 -7.55
N GLY A 67 8.47 9.45 -8.43
CA GLY A 67 9.48 8.43 -8.07
C GLY A 67 8.91 7.14 -7.45
N GLY A 68 7.59 7.05 -7.25
CA GLY A 68 6.92 5.87 -6.68
C GLY A 68 5.81 5.32 -7.57
N ARG A 69 5.38 4.09 -7.28
CA ARG A 69 4.20 3.49 -7.91
C ARG A 69 2.94 4.09 -7.29
N LEU A 70 1.98 4.44 -8.14
CA LEU A 70 0.74 5.07 -7.70
C LEU A 70 -0.36 4.01 -7.60
N TYR A 71 -1.03 3.98 -6.45
CA TYR A 71 -2.16 3.12 -6.18
C TYR A 71 -3.40 3.98 -6.00
N LEU A 72 -4.57 3.38 -6.15
CA LEU A 72 -5.85 4.04 -6.00
C LEU A 72 -6.66 3.32 -4.93
N TRP A 73 -6.99 4.04 -3.86
CA TRP A 73 -7.89 3.55 -2.83
C TRP A 73 -9.33 3.89 -3.20
N LYS A 74 -10.13 2.85 -3.38
CA LYS A 74 -11.58 2.89 -3.61
C LYS A 74 -12.22 1.92 -2.63
N PRO A 75 -12.65 2.38 -1.44
CA PRO A 75 -13.43 1.51 -0.56
C PRO A 75 -14.64 1.03 -1.37
N ARG A 76 -14.85 -0.28 -1.42
CA ARG A 76 -16.15 -0.80 -1.88
C ARG A 76 -17.20 -0.18 -0.95
N GLY A 77 -18.30 0.26 -1.54
CA GLY A 77 -19.30 1.12 -0.91
C GLY A 77 -19.60 0.77 0.55
N ILE A 78 -19.78 1.82 1.34
CA ILE A 78 -20.73 1.79 2.46
C ILE A 78 -22.08 1.34 1.89
#